data_AF-A0A7X9JBS1-F1
#
_entry.id   AF-A0A7X9JBS1-F1
#
_cell.length_a   1.000
_cell.length_b   1.000
_cell.length_c   1.000
_cell.angle_alpha   90.00
_cell.angle_beta   90.00
_cell.angle_gamma   90.00
#
_symmetry.space_group_name_H-M   'P 1'
#
loop_
_entity.id
_entity.type
_entity.pdbx_description
1 polymer ?
#
loop_
_entity_poly.entity_id
_entity_poly.type
_entity_poly.pdbx_seq_one_letter_code
_entity_poly.pdbx_strand_id
1 'polypeptide(L)'
;MKKKNFKIKLNKKIGHELAIGIILILAIFVGAIAVICSKKEIRRLSELEKNFEMHAPVSVAAKKTEKPARQEDKCKSRYYEGETDIYGWADPNLQDGDGIIINIRPEDVESLPIKNISVLKNFTVRLIDPGAVLKKKLDASTKDNLVKFTVRGYAEICEKEPPQVSVEQATIAFKKS
;
A
#
# COMPACT_ATOMS: atom_id res chain seq x y z
N MET A 1 -33.86 -52.08 -37.69
CA MET A 1 -33.84 -50.73 -37.07
C MET A 1 -33.08 -49.76 -37.95
N LYS A 2 -33.76 -48.82 -38.63
CA LYS A 2 -33.12 -47.80 -39.49
C LYS A 2 -32.93 -46.50 -38.68
N LYS A 3 -31.67 -46.10 -38.41
CA LYS A 3 -31.33 -44.80 -37.81
C LYS A 3 -31.59 -43.70 -38.85
N LYS A 4 -32.57 -42.83 -38.60
CA LYS A 4 -32.79 -41.60 -39.39
C LYS A 4 -31.78 -40.55 -38.94
N ASN A 5 -30.81 -40.24 -39.80
CA ASN A 5 -29.91 -39.10 -39.62
C ASN A 5 -30.64 -37.81 -40.01
N PHE A 6 -31.08 -37.04 -39.01
CA PHE A 6 -31.60 -35.69 -39.22
C PHE A 6 -30.42 -34.74 -39.48
N LYS A 7 -30.12 -34.48 -40.75
CA LYS A 7 -29.23 -33.38 -41.14
C LYS A 7 -30.04 -32.08 -41.13
N ILE A 8 -29.89 -31.29 -40.07
CA ILE A 8 -30.44 -29.94 -40.00
C ILE A 8 -29.63 -29.07 -40.97
N LYS A 9 -30.22 -28.74 -42.13
CA LYS A 9 -29.69 -27.71 -43.03
C LYS A 9 -30.01 -26.34 -42.42
N LEU A 10 -29.13 -25.83 -41.57
CA LEU A 10 -29.18 -24.43 -41.15
C LEU A 10 -28.77 -23.54 -42.32
N ASN A 11 -29.66 -22.62 -42.67
CA ASN A 11 -29.42 -21.63 -43.71
C ASN A 11 -28.29 -20.69 -43.24
N LYS A 12 -27.22 -20.52 -44.05
CA LYS A 12 -25.98 -19.84 -43.62
C LYS A 12 -26.18 -18.41 -43.08
N LYS A 13 -27.24 -17.71 -43.52
CA LYS A 13 -27.61 -16.39 -42.98
C LYS A 13 -28.09 -16.42 -41.53
N ILE A 14 -28.88 -17.44 -41.16
CA ILE A 14 -29.46 -17.57 -39.80
C ILE A 14 -28.37 -17.94 -38.78
N GLY A 15 -27.37 -18.73 -39.19
CA GLY A 15 -26.26 -19.12 -38.31
C GLY A 15 -25.35 -17.95 -37.90
N HIS A 16 -25.19 -16.94 -38.76
CA HIS A 16 -24.35 -15.79 -38.48
C HIS A 16 -25.01 -14.81 -37.50
N GLU A 17 -26.31 -14.56 -37.66
CA GLU A 17 -27.07 -13.72 -36.73
C GLU A 17 -27.19 -14.35 -35.33
N LEU A 18 -27.35 -15.68 -35.27
CA LEU A 18 -27.31 -16.43 -34.00
C LEU A 18 -25.95 -16.36 -33.31
N ALA A 19 -24.85 -16.46 -34.07
CA ALA A 19 -23.50 -16.40 -33.50
C ALA A 19 -23.20 -15.02 -32.89
N ILE A 20 -23.60 -13.94 -33.58
CA ILE A 20 -23.44 -12.56 -33.07
C ILE A 20 -24.26 -12.37 -31.78
N GLY A 21 -25.50 -12.88 -31.74
CA GLY A 21 -26.34 -12.82 -30.55
C GLY A 21 -25.72 -13.53 -29.34
N ILE A 22 -25.12 -14.71 -29.54
CA ILE A 22 -24.45 -15.47 -28.47
C ILE A 22 -23.22 -14.72 -27.93
N ILE A 23 -22.42 -14.09 -28.81
CA ILE A 23 -21.24 -13.33 -28.40
C ILE A 23 -21.63 -12.11 -27.56
N LEU A 24 -22.69 -11.39 -27.95
CA LEU A 24 -23.20 -10.25 -27.19
C LEU A 24 -23.68 -10.66 -25.79
N ILE A 25 -24.39 -11.78 -25.67
CA ILE A 25 -24.87 -12.29 -24.39
C ILE A 25 -23.69 -12.64 -23.47
N LEU A 26 -22.64 -13.28 -24.01
CA LEU A 26 -21.42 -13.59 -23.27
C LEU A 26 -20.71 -12.33 -22.77
N ALA A 27 -20.60 -11.29 -23.60
CA ALA A 27 -19.99 -10.01 -23.21
C ALA A 27 -20.75 -9.33 -22.05
N ILE A 28 -22.09 -9.34 -22.11
CA ILE A 28 -22.94 -8.81 -21.03
C ILE A 28 -22.76 -9.63 -19.75
N PHE A 29 -22.67 -10.95 -19.84
CA PHE A 29 -22.46 -11.83 -18.69
C PHE A 29 -21.12 -11.57 -18.00
N VAL A 30 -20.03 -11.45 -18.76
CA VAL A 30 -18.70 -11.13 -18.22
C VAL A 30 -18.70 -9.75 -17.58
N GLY A 31 -19.32 -8.75 -18.21
CA GLY A 31 -19.47 -7.42 -17.64
C GLY A 31 -20.27 -7.41 -16.33
N ALA A 32 -21.37 -8.17 -16.27
CA ALA A 32 -22.19 -8.29 -15.05
C ALA A 32 -21.42 -8.96 -13.90
N ILE A 33 -20.65 -10.02 -14.19
CA ILE A 33 -19.80 -10.69 -13.20
C ILE A 33 -18.71 -9.72 -12.68
N ALA A 34 -18.05 -8.97 -13.57
CA ALA A 34 -17.06 -7.96 -13.17
C ALA A 34 -17.68 -6.91 -12.23
N VAL A 35 -18.86 -6.37 -12.55
CA VAL A 35 -19.56 -5.39 -11.71
C VAL A 35 -19.97 -5.98 -10.36
N ILE A 36 -20.40 -7.25 -10.29
CA ILE A 36 -20.75 -7.91 -9.03
C ILE A 36 -19.50 -8.16 -8.17
N CYS A 37 -18.38 -8.56 -8.79
CA CYS A 37 -17.09 -8.72 -8.10
C CYS A 37 -16.61 -7.38 -7.53
N SER A 38 -16.67 -6.29 -8.29
CA SER A 38 -16.29 -4.96 -7.80
C SER A 38 -17.22 -4.43 -6.70
N LYS A 39 -18.52 -4.74 -6.73
CA LYS A 39 -19.49 -4.32 -5.69
C LYS A 39 -19.23 -4.96 -4.32
N LYS A 40 -18.65 -6.18 -4.27
CA LYS A 40 -18.27 -6.81 -3.00
C LYS A 40 -17.10 -6.08 -2.31
N GLU A 41 -16.23 -5.45 -3.10
CA GLU A 41 -15.08 -4.69 -2.61
C GLU A 41 -15.52 -3.30 -2.10
N ILE A 42 -16.45 -2.65 -2.80
CA ILE A 42 -17.00 -1.34 -2.39
C ILE A 42 -17.88 -1.44 -1.14
N ARG A 43 -18.64 -2.53 -0.93
CA ARG A 43 -19.40 -2.71 0.32
C ARG A 43 -18.51 -2.91 1.54
N ARG A 44 -17.35 -3.55 1.39
CA ARG A 44 -16.36 -3.66 2.48
C ARG A 44 -15.71 -2.32 2.81
N LEU A 45 -15.53 -1.43 1.83
CA LEU A 45 -15.04 -0.07 2.06
C LEU A 45 -16.12 0.83 2.72
N SER A 46 -17.39 0.70 2.32
CA SER A 46 -18.49 1.48 2.90
C SER A 46 -18.86 1.07 4.34
N GLU A 47 -18.66 -0.20 4.73
CA GLU A 47 -18.78 -0.63 6.13
C GLU A 47 -17.57 -0.20 6.98
N LEU A 48 -16.39 0.01 6.37
CA LEU A 48 -15.22 0.56 7.05
C LEU A 48 -15.37 2.08 7.30
N GLU A 49 -15.99 2.80 6.36
CA GLU A 49 -16.24 4.24 6.45
C GLU A 49 -17.32 4.58 7.49
N LYS A 50 -18.29 3.69 7.74
CA LYS A 50 -19.28 3.87 8.82
C LYS A 50 -18.72 3.72 10.24
N ASN A 51 -17.53 3.13 10.40
CA ASN A 51 -16.82 3.12 11.68
C ASN A 51 -15.84 4.29 11.83
N PHE A 52 -15.70 5.13 10.81
CA PHE A 52 -15.01 6.42 10.90
C PHE A 52 -16.06 7.51 11.02
N GLU A 53 -16.50 7.77 12.26
CA GLU A 53 -17.25 8.98 12.58
C GLU A 53 -16.43 10.21 12.17
N MET A 54 -16.87 10.82 11.08
CA MET A 54 -16.40 12.10 10.59
C MET A 54 -16.92 13.17 11.56
N HIS A 55 -16.14 13.51 12.57
CA HIS A 55 -16.46 14.67 13.41
C HIS A 55 -16.33 15.95 12.58
N ALA A 56 -17.47 16.64 12.43
CA ALA A 56 -17.61 17.95 11.81
C ALA A 56 -16.63 19.00 12.40
N PRO A 57 -16.25 20.02 11.63
CA PRO A 57 -15.34 21.05 12.10
C PRO A 57 -15.98 21.86 13.24
N VAL A 58 -15.40 21.75 14.43
CA VAL A 58 -15.77 22.55 15.61
C VAL A 58 -15.33 24.00 15.37
N SER A 59 -16.30 24.92 15.36
CA SER A 59 -16.07 26.36 15.37
C SER A 59 -15.37 26.79 16.66
N VAL A 60 -14.23 27.46 16.54
CA VAL A 60 -13.43 27.93 17.67
C VAL A 60 -14.09 29.14 18.33
N ALA A 61 -14.61 28.96 19.55
CA ALA A 61 -14.83 30.06 20.49
C ALA A 61 -13.76 29.99 21.58
N ALA A 62 -12.96 31.04 21.68
CA ALA A 62 -11.81 31.13 22.58
C ALA A 62 -12.19 31.37 24.05
N LYS A 63 -11.47 30.66 24.94
CA LYS A 63 -10.89 31.06 26.24
C LYS A 63 -11.17 30.02 27.33
N LYS A 64 -10.09 29.40 27.84
CA LYS A 64 -9.54 29.75 29.17
C LYS A 64 -8.20 29.02 29.39
N THR A 65 -7.24 29.78 29.88
CA THR A 65 -5.93 29.32 30.34
C THR A 65 -6.10 28.43 31.57
N GLU A 66 -5.58 27.20 31.50
CA GLU A 66 -5.30 26.35 32.66
C GLU A 66 -3.88 25.77 32.48
N LYS A 67 -3.16 25.63 33.60
CA LYS A 67 -1.72 25.34 33.77
C LYS A 67 -1.21 24.19 32.88
N PRO A 68 0.10 24.11 32.57
CA PRO A 68 0.64 23.11 31.65
C PRO A 68 0.57 21.73 32.29
N ALA A 69 -0.57 21.07 32.17
CA ALA A 69 -0.62 19.64 32.12
C ALA A 69 0.35 19.25 31.02
N ARG A 70 1.39 18.51 31.38
CA ARG A 70 2.26 17.80 30.46
C ARG A 70 1.29 17.00 29.58
N GLN A 71 0.97 17.55 28.41
CA GLN A 71 0.16 16.88 27.41
C GLN A 71 1.03 15.66 27.08
N GLU A 72 0.65 14.51 27.62
CA GLU A 72 0.97 13.24 26.97
C GLU A 72 0.33 13.37 25.59
N ASP A 73 1.09 13.93 24.66
CA ASP A 73 0.86 13.77 23.24
C ASP A 73 0.83 12.27 23.05
N LYS A 74 -0.39 11.71 23.08
CA LYS A 74 -0.66 10.32 22.74
C LYS A 74 -0.12 10.16 21.35
N CYS A 75 1.09 9.64 21.27
CA CYS A 75 1.68 9.36 19.99
C CYS A 75 0.70 8.43 19.28
N LYS A 76 0.33 8.79 18.05
CA LYS A 76 -0.47 7.95 17.18
C LYS A 76 0.39 7.58 15.99
N SER A 77 0.62 6.28 15.79
CA SER A 77 1.34 5.80 14.62
C SER A 77 0.58 6.21 13.37
N ARG A 78 1.31 6.60 12.33
CA ARG A 78 0.75 7.10 11.07
C ARG A 78 1.31 6.31 9.92
N TYR A 79 0.41 5.85 9.06
CA TYR A 79 0.76 5.11 7.85
C TYR A 79 0.54 5.98 6.64
N TYR A 80 1.49 5.92 5.72
CA TYR A 80 1.49 6.69 4.49
C TYR A 80 1.76 5.74 3.33
N GLU A 81 1.01 5.95 2.26
CA GLU A 81 1.15 5.25 0.99
C GLU A 81 1.70 6.22 -0.04
N GLY A 82 2.60 5.74 -0.89
CA GLY A 82 3.19 6.54 -1.95
C GLY A 82 4.45 5.89 -2.47
N GLU A 83 4.75 6.10 -3.76
CA GLU A 83 5.95 5.55 -4.39
C GLU A 83 7.04 6.61 -4.49
N THR A 84 8.18 6.34 -3.86
CA THR A 84 9.38 7.18 -4.01
C THR A 84 10.61 6.31 -4.12
N ASP A 85 11.54 6.71 -4.98
CA ASP A 85 12.83 6.07 -5.12
C ASP A 85 13.82 6.70 -4.15
N ILE A 86 14.45 5.89 -3.31
CA ILE A 86 15.46 6.35 -2.36
C ILE A 86 16.75 5.53 -2.48
N TYR A 87 17.85 6.12 -2.02
CA TYR A 87 19.13 5.45 -1.87
C TYR A 87 19.41 5.22 -0.38
N GLY A 88 19.85 4.01 -0.05
CA GLY A 88 20.23 3.67 1.31
C GLY A 88 21.34 2.64 1.38
N TRP A 89 21.87 2.47 2.59
CA TRP A 89 22.86 1.45 2.91
C TRP A 89 22.60 0.88 4.30
N ALA A 90 22.91 -0.40 4.50
CA ALA A 90 22.79 -1.04 5.79
C ALA A 90 23.87 -0.52 6.75
N ASP A 91 23.50 -0.29 8.01
CA ASP A 91 24.49 -0.15 9.08
C ASP A 91 24.69 -1.52 9.73
N PRO A 92 25.88 -2.13 9.64
CA PRO A 92 26.14 -3.43 10.25
C PRO A 92 25.99 -3.40 11.78
N ASN A 93 26.00 -2.24 12.41
CA ASN A 93 25.85 -2.08 13.86
C ASN A 93 24.39 -1.97 14.33
N LEU A 94 23.43 -1.90 13.40
CA LEU A 94 22.01 -1.63 13.71
C LEU A 94 21.08 -2.78 13.29
N GLN A 95 21.55 -4.02 13.23
CA GLN A 95 20.67 -5.15 12.86
C GLN A 95 19.67 -5.47 13.98
N ASP A 96 18.39 -5.56 13.63
CA ASP A 96 17.31 -5.87 14.58
C ASP A 96 16.27 -6.82 13.98
N GLY A 97 16.23 -8.04 14.52
CA GLY A 97 15.25 -9.12 14.29
C GLY A 97 14.53 -9.13 12.94
N ASP A 98 13.34 -8.52 12.93
CA ASP A 98 12.35 -8.63 11.84
C ASP A 98 12.52 -7.57 10.73
N GLY A 99 13.60 -6.79 10.75
CA GLY A 99 13.88 -5.79 9.72
C GLY A 99 15.37 -5.51 9.56
N ILE A 100 15.69 -4.64 8.59
CA ILE A 100 17.06 -4.14 8.43
C ILE A 100 17.02 -2.65 8.69
N ILE A 101 17.79 -2.17 9.66
CA ILE A 101 17.99 -0.73 9.83
C ILE A 101 18.98 -0.27 8.77
N ILE A 102 18.53 0.66 7.95
CA ILE A 102 19.31 1.25 6.87
C ILE A 102 19.40 2.75 7.10
N ASN A 103 20.54 3.32 6.72
CA ASN A 103 20.67 4.77 6.57
C ASN A 103 20.11 5.17 5.21
N ILE A 104 19.42 6.30 5.18
CA ILE A 104 18.96 6.92 3.94
C ILE A 104 19.89 8.06 3.57
N ARG A 105 20.19 8.17 2.28
CA ARG A 105 20.96 9.29 1.74
C ARG A 105 20.24 10.61 2.10
N PRO A 106 20.93 11.62 2.67
CA PRO A 106 20.30 12.83 3.20
C PRO A 106 19.37 13.55 2.22
N GLU A 107 19.72 13.58 0.93
CA GLU A 107 18.93 14.22 -0.11
C GLU A 107 17.58 13.52 -0.37
N ASP A 108 17.47 12.22 -0.08
CA ASP A 108 16.24 11.45 -0.33
C ASP A 108 15.29 11.49 0.88
N VAL A 109 15.76 11.95 2.05
CA VAL A 109 14.96 12.03 3.29
C VAL A 109 13.75 12.95 3.10
N GLU A 110 13.91 14.03 2.34
CA GLU A 110 12.82 14.98 2.05
C GLU A 110 11.67 14.36 1.23
N SER A 111 11.91 13.24 0.56
CA SER A 111 10.88 12.53 -0.19
C SER A 111 9.97 11.67 0.70
N LEU A 112 10.34 11.46 1.96
CA LEU A 112 9.57 10.70 2.93
C LEU A 112 8.64 11.63 3.74
N PRO A 113 7.44 11.18 4.13
CA PRO A 113 6.47 11.99 4.85
C PRO A 113 6.83 12.13 6.35
N ILE A 114 7.95 12.80 6.63
CA ILE A 114 8.52 12.99 7.97
C ILE A 114 8.07 14.32 8.55
N LYS A 115 7.67 14.34 9.83
CA LYS A 115 7.23 15.56 10.52
C LYS A 115 8.31 16.33 11.25
N ASN A 116 9.31 15.62 11.77
CA ASN A 116 10.39 16.20 12.57
C ASN A 116 11.74 15.88 11.93
N ILE A 117 12.26 16.83 11.14
CA ILE A 117 13.50 16.73 10.35
C ILE A 117 14.75 16.95 11.23
N SER A 118 14.62 16.93 12.56
CA SER A 118 15.64 17.45 13.48
C SER A 118 16.98 16.70 13.51
N VAL A 119 17.15 15.63 12.73
CA VAL A 119 18.42 14.90 12.58
C VAL A 119 18.64 14.48 11.11
N LEU A 120 18.91 15.43 10.21
CA LEU A 120 19.25 15.15 8.80
C LEU A 120 20.60 14.43 8.61
N LYS A 121 21.48 14.44 9.62
CA LYS A 121 22.74 13.70 9.59
C LYS A 121 22.49 12.31 10.16
N ASN A 122 22.41 11.32 9.27
CA ASN A 122 22.20 9.89 9.58
C ASN A 122 20.75 9.54 9.94
N PHE A 123 19.81 9.93 9.07
CA PHE A 123 18.44 9.45 9.17
C PHE A 123 18.39 7.94 8.86
N THR A 124 17.94 7.16 9.84
CA THR A 124 17.81 5.71 9.72
C THR A 124 16.35 5.30 9.69
N VAL A 125 16.04 4.31 8.86
CA VAL A 125 14.72 3.69 8.78
C VAL A 125 14.84 2.19 8.96
N ARG A 126 13.80 1.55 9.50
CA ARG A 126 13.69 0.10 9.51
C ARG A 126 12.99 -0.35 8.23
N LEU A 127 13.70 -1.06 7.37
CA LEU A 127 13.13 -1.65 6.17
C LEU A 127 12.48 -3.00 6.51
N ILE A 128 11.16 -3.06 6.35
CA ILE A 128 10.34 -4.24 6.60
C ILE A 128 10.19 -5.05 5.31
N ASP A 129 10.38 -6.36 5.42
CA ASP A 129 10.23 -7.33 4.33
C ASP A 129 10.89 -6.92 2.99
N PRO A 130 12.20 -6.57 2.97
CA PRO A 130 12.89 -6.15 1.72
C PRO A 130 12.90 -7.20 0.61
N GLY A 131 12.59 -8.46 0.92
CA GLY A 131 12.82 -9.60 0.04
C GLY A 131 14.31 -9.97 -0.06
N ALA A 132 14.59 -11.21 -0.47
CA ALA A 132 15.94 -11.77 -0.43
C ALA A 132 16.96 -11.04 -1.32
N VAL A 133 16.52 -10.50 -2.46
CA VAL A 133 17.40 -9.83 -3.43
C VAL A 133 17.85 -8.47 -2.90
N LEU A 134 16.93 -7.65 -2.39
CA LEU A 134 17.26 -6.34 -1.85
C LEU A 134 18.05 -6.47 -0.55
N LYS A 135 17.69 -7.43 0.31
CA LYS A 135 18.47 -7.76 1.52
C LYS A 135 19.94 -8.01 1.19
N LYS A 136 20.24 -8.91 0.24
CA LYS A 136 21.62 -9.19 -0.18
C LYS A 136 22.36 -7.97 -0.71
N LYS A 137 21.68 -7.09 -1.46
CA LYS A 137 22.28 -5.84 -1.97
C LYS A 137 22.60 -4.90 -0.83
N LEU A 138 21.70 -4.77 0.14
CA LEU A 138 21.89 -3.93 1.33
C LEU A 138 22.97 -4.49 2.26
N ASP A 139 23.06 -5.80 2.43
CA ASP A 139 24.12 -6.44 3.22
C ASP A 139 25.53 -6.15 2.66
N ALA A 140 25.63 -5.95 1.34
CA ALA A 140 26.88 -5.60 0.65
C ALA A 140 27.07 -4.08 0.43
N SER A 141 26.12 -3.26 0.90
CA SER A 141 26.13 -1.81 0.69
C SER A 141 26.99 -1.08 1.71
N THR A 142 27.46 0.10 1.34
CA THR A 142 28.22 1.00 2.22
C THR A 142 27.80 2.44 1.95
N LYS A 143 28.29 3.39 2.77
CA LYS A 143 28.04 4.82 2.55
C LYS A 143 28.52 5.31 1.17
N ASP A 144 29.56 4.68 0.62
CA ASP A 144 30.11 5.00 -0.70
C ASP A 144 29.48 4.16 -1.83
N ASN A 145 28.79 3.07 -1.49
CA ASN A 145 28.12 2.17 -2.42
C ASN A 145 26.65 1.98 -2.03
N LEU A 146 25.83 2.95 -2.45
CA LEU A 146 24.42 3.04 -2.12
C LEU A 146 23.57 2.09 -2.96
N VAL A 147 22.51 1.56 -2.36
CA VAL A 147 21.50 0.75 -3.05
C VAL A 147 20.26 1.59 -3.29
N LYS A 148 19.85 1.68 -4.57
CA LYS A 148 18.58 2.29 -4.96
C LYS A 148 17.43 1.28 -4.81
N PHE A 149 16.33 1.70 -4.20
CA PHE A 149 15.08 0.92 -4.14
C PHE A 149 13.87 1.85 -4.02
N THR A 150 12.69 1.32 -4.36
CA THR A 150 11.43 2.05 -4.30
C THR A 150 10.72 1.76 -2.99
N VAL A 151 10.46 2.78 -2.19
CA VAL A 151 9.59 2.71 -1.03
C VAL A 151 8.16 2.93 -1.49
N ARG A 152 7.24 2.08 -1.03
CA ARG A 152 5.80 2.13 -1.33
C ARG A 152 4.94 2.37 -0.10
N GLY A 153 5.46 2.04 1.08
CA GLY A 153 4.81 2.25 2.36
C GLY A 153 5.77 2.87 3.37
N TYR A 154 5.27 3.83 4.15
CA TYR A 154 5.99 4.45 5.25
C TYR A 154 5.11 4.44 6.51
N ALA A 155 5.70 4.14 7.66
CA ALA A 155 5.05 4.18 8.96
C ALA A 155 5.87 5.00 9.95
N GLU A 156 5.28 6.08 10.45
CA GLU A 156 5.76 6.78 11.63
C GLU A 156 5.22 6.01 12.83
N ILE A 157 6.10 5.28 13.54
CA ILE A 157 5.72 4.48 14.70
C ILE A 157 5.93 5.29 15.97
N CYS A 158 5.04 5.08 16.91
CA CYS A 158 5.17 5.64 18.24
C CYS A 158 6.19 4.87 19.06
N GLU A 159 7.02 5.64 19.78
CA GLU A 159 8.20 5.23 20.55
C GLU A 159 9.52 5.56 19.83
N LYS A 160 10.64 5.43 20.54
CA LYS A 160 11.99 5.85 20.11
C LYS A 160 12.57 5.00 18.97
N GLU A 161 11.73 4.27 18.25
CA GLU A 161 12.14 3.44 17.15
C GLU A 161 12.34 4.26 15.87
N PRO A 162 13.26 3.85 14.99
CA PRO A 162 13.33 4.44 13.66
C PRO A 162 12.01 4.22 12.91
N PRO A 163 11.56 5.18 12.10
CA PRO A 163 10.38 5.00 11.28
C PRO A 163 10.57 3.81 10.33
N GLN A 164 9.46 3.15 9.99
CA GLN A 164 9.49 1.96 9.15
C GLN A 164 9.17 2.29 7.70
N VAL A 165 9.83 1.61 6.78
CA VAL A 165 9.59 1.69 5.34
C VAL A 165 9.41 0.29 4.77
N SER A 166 8.66 0.18 3.68
CA SER A 166 8.51 -1.08 2.95
C SER A 166 8.55 -0.85 1.44
N VAL A 167 9.02 -1.87 0.73
CA VAL A 167 8.90 -1.98 -0.73
C VAL A 167 7.49 -2.38 -1.15
N GLU A 168 6.66 -2.85 -0.21
CA GLU A 168 5.24 -3.10 -0.40
C GLU A 168 4.41 -1.92 0.13
N GLN A 169 3.13 -1.87 -0.25
CA GLN A 169 2.19 -0.88 0.27
C GLN A 169 2.05 -1.00 1.79
N ALA A 170 1.93 0.12 2.49
CA ALA A 170 1.84 0.19 3.95
C ALA A 170 0.68 -0.67 4.50
N THR A 171 -0.45 -0.68 3.79
CA THR A 171 -1.64 -1.49 4.08
C THR A 171 -1.42 -3.00 3.97
N ILE A 172 -0.35 -3.45 3.31
CA ILE A 172 0.03 -4.85 3.17
C ILE A 172 1.18 -5.18 4.14
N ALA A 173 2.19 -4.32 4.19
CA ALA A 173 3.41 -4.50 4.96
C ALA A 173 3.18 -4.39 6.47
N PHE A 174 2.54 -3.31 6.94
CA PHE A 174 2.43 -3.00 8.37
C PHE A 174 1.13 -3.51 9.02
N LYS A 175 0.27 -4.23 8.28
CA LYS A 175 -0.88 -4.94 8.87
C LYS A 175 -0.52 -6.32 9.42
N LYS A 176 0.64 -6.85 9.05
CA LYS A 176 1.15 -8.16 9.50
C LYS A 176 2.02 -8.07 10.77
N SER A 177 2.52 -6.88 11.08
CA SER A 177 3.40 -6.56 12.21
C SER A 177 2.62 -6.28 13.48
#